data_AF-A0A8H6ZAB9-F1
#
_entry.id   AF-A0A8H6ZAB9-F1
#
_cell.length_a   1.000
_cell.length_b   1.000
_cell.length_c   1.000
_cell.angle_alpha   90.00
_cell.angle_beta   90.00
_cell.angle_gamma   90.00
#
_symmetry.space_group_name_H-M   'P 1'
#
loop_
_entity.id
_entity.type
_entity.pdbx_description
1 polymer ?
#
loop_
_entity_poly.entity_id
_entity_poly.type
_entity_poly.pdbx_seq_one_letter_code
_entity_poly.pdbx_strand_id
1 'polypeptide(L)'
;MCTMRASAAPVSARDLHPKSKLQREDDVLTRYPMPRHWEDPELNRPFGRLNRIVFNLLCLTSIGHTGLKRVWGAIKLEQEGDDSVWSGGIERICDRLNNMLLVAGLLLTTSAAFITTTPPRASTVNYTLRGPYICILGSFGLLIGGIIVASVCVLVLGKIRPYWCETVLYGNRFNVYSTMILISYPLFAIGLAAVLLAFGALTAVWCAEDPGVQRAAVLLLCLPIAMAILFAIVCATHTVQPQDTQSPVCRDQVSTTCRLRKDESLA
;
A
#
# COMPACT_ATOMS: atom_id res chain seq x y z
N MET A 1 -51.43 -11.16 -36.06
CA MET A 1 -50.23 -11.28 -35.21
C MET A 1 -49.74 -9.88 -34.89
N CYS A 2 -50.05 -9.35 -33.70
CA CYS A 2 -49.66 -8.01 -33.26
C CYS A 2 -48.36 -8.10 -32.44
N THR A 3 -47.26 -7.66 -33.01
CA THR A 3 -46.01 -7.40 -32.29
C THR A 3 -46.16 -6.14 -31.44
N MET A 4 -46.34 -6.31 -30.13
CA MET A 4 -46.28 -5.21 -29.17
C MET A 4 -44.85 -4.64 -29.13
N ARG A 5 -44.69 -3.44 -29.66
CA ARG A 5 -43.45 -2.66 -29.61
C ARG A 5 -43.41 -1.97 -28.24
N ALA A 6 -42.62 -2.50 -27.32
CA ALA A 6 -42.38 -1.86 -26.02
C ALA A 6 -41.74 -0.49 -26.26
N SER A 7 -42.47 0.58 -25.91
CA SER A 7 -41.99 1.95 -25.96
C SER A 7 -40.96 2.14 -24.83
N ALA A 8 -39.67 2.14 -25.18
CA ALA A 8 -38.61 2.40 -24.23
C ALA A 8 -38.70 3.86 -23.77
N ALA A 9 -38.79 4.08 -22.45
CA ALA A 9 -38.82 5.41 -21.87
C ALA A 9 -37.52 6.18 -22.24
N PRO A 10 -37.62 7.49 -22.54
CA PRO A 10 -36.46 8.31 -22.88
C PRO A 10 -35.50 8.36 -21.68
N VAL A 11 -34.32 7.74 -21.84
CA VAL A 11 -33.22 7.86 -20.88
C VAL A 11 -32.84 9.34 -20.78
N SER A 12 -32.96 9.91 -19.59
CA SER A 12 -32.70 11.31 -19.33
C SER A 12 -31.23 11.63 -19.63
N ALA A 13 -30.98 12.59 -20.53
CA ALA A 13 -29.63 13.03 -20.90
C ALA A 13 -28.82 13.63 -19.72
N ARG A 14 -29.43 13.79 -18.54
CA ARG A 14 -28.74 14.23 -17.31
C ARG A 14 -27.96 13.12 -16.60
N ASP A 15 -28.13 11.86 -16.98
CA ASP A 15 -27.38 10.73 -16.38
C ASP A 15 -26.02 10.45 -17.05
N LEU A 16 -25.61 11.29 -18.01
CA LEU A 16 -24.36 11.12 -18.77
C LEU A 16 -23.12 11.71 -18.10
N HIS A 17 -23.23 12.34 -16.93
CA HIS A 17 -22.02 12.70 -16.19
C HIS A 17 -21.35 11.42 -15.67
N PRO A 18 -20.13 11.09 -16.12
CA PRO A 18 -19.44 9.90 -15.65
C PRO A 18 -19.23 10.05 -14.15
N LYS A 19 -20.01 9.30 -13.35
CA LYS A 19 -19.83 9.21 -11.90
C LYS A 19 -18.36 8.96 -11.62
N SER A 20 -17.77 9.74 -10.70
CA SER A 20 -16.40 9.54 -10.29
C SER A 20 -16.22 8.12 -9.75
N LYS A 21 -15.04 7.53 -9.89
CA LYS A 21 -14.76 6.16 -9.40
C LYS A 21 -15.08 6.02 -7.90
N LEU A 22 -14.82 7.08 -7.12
CA LEU A 22 -15.15 7.16 -5.70
C LEU A 22 -16.65 7.06 -5.43
N GLN A 23 -17.46 7.79 -6.18
CA GLN A 23 -18.91 7.76 -5.99
C GLN A 23 -19.50 6.38 -6.31
N ARG A 24 -18.94 5.67 -7.31
CA ARG A 24 -19.33 4.30 -7.61
C ARG A 24 -18.93 3.33 -6.50
N GLU A 25 -17.73 3.47 -5.94
CA GLU A 25 -17.28 2.69 -4.78
C GLU A 25 -18.24 2.90 -3.59
N ASP A 26 -18.62 4.14 -3.26
CA ASP A 26 -19.56 4.46 -2.17
C ASP A 26 -20.98 3.92 -2.42
N ASP A 27 -21.48 4.01 -3.65
CA ASP A 27 -22.78 3.44 -4.06
C ASP A 27 -22.80 1.90 -3.89
N VAL A 28 -21.68 1.23 -4.16
CA VAL A 28 -21.52 -0.22 -3.97
C VAL A 28 -21.40 -0.57 -2.49
N LEU A 29 -20.64 0.19 -1.70
CA LEU A 29 -20.51 -0.02 -0.26
C LEU A 29 -21.84 0.14 0.48
N THR A 30 -22.72 1.02 -0.01
CA THR A 30 -24.07 1.20 0.54
C THR A 30 -24.96 -0.03 0.26
N ARG A 31 -24.80 -0.66 -0.90
CA ARG A 31 -25.56 -1.86 -1.30
C ARG A 31 -25.02 -3.14 -0.67
N TYR A 32 -23.70 -3.23 -0.48
CA TYR A 32 -23.02 -4.40 0.06
C TYR A 32 -22.18 -4.01 1.28
N PRO A 33 -22.79 -3.94 2.48
CA PRO A 33 -22.08 -3.56 3.69
C PRO A 33 -20.95 -4.56 3.97
N MET A 34 -19.82 -4.03 4.42
CA MET A 34 -18.63 -4.82 4.69
C MET A 34 -18.87 -5.75 5.90
N PRO A 35 -18.43 -7.03 5.86
CA PRO A 35 -18.59 -7.94 6.99
C PRO A 35 -17.84 -7.46 8.24
N ARG A 36 -18.41 -7.73 9.43
CA ARG A 36 -17.81 -7.35 10.73
C ARG A 36 -16.38 -7.84 10.96
N HIS A 37 -15.92 -8.88 10.26
CA HIS A 37 -14.55 -9.37 10.38
C HIS A 37 -13.51 -8.62 9.56
N TRP A 38 -13.96 -7.74 8.67
CA TRP A 38 -13.11 -6.82 7.91
C TRP A 38 -13.05 -5.42 8.54
N GLU A 39 -13.95 -5.14 9.47
CA GLU A 39 -13.98 -3.86 10.20
C GLU A 39 -12.74 -3.70 11.07
N ASP A 40 -12.34 -2.43 11.26
CA ASP A 40 -11.21 -2.08 12.10
C ASP A 40 -11.38 -2.67 13.51
N PRO A 41 -10.28 -3.13 14.15
CA PRO A 41 -10.35 -3.65 15.50
C PRO A 41 -10.93 -2.62 16.48
N GLU A 42 -11.94 -3.03 17.24
CA GLU A 42 -12.62 -2.19 18.23
C GLU A 42 -11.64 -1.62 19.26
N LEU A 43 -11.73 -0.31 19.50
CA LEU A 43 -10.84 0.40 20.41
C LEU A 43 -11.01 -0.01 21.88
N ASN A 44 -12.17 -0.58 22.24
CA ASN A 44 -12.56 -0.88 23.61
C ASN A 44 -11.86 -2.13 24.20
N ARG A 45 -11.09 -2.88 23.41
CA ARG A 45 -10.34 -4.06 23.90
C ARG A 45 -9.01 -3.65 24.52
N PRO A 46 -8.49 -4.38 25.52
CA PRO A 46 -7.10 -4.23 25.94
C PRO A 46 -6.20 -4.42 24.71
N PHE A 47 -5.22 -3.54 24.51
CA PHE A 47 -4.39 -3.44 23.31
C PHE A 47 -5.08 -2.96 22.01
N GLY A 48 -6.32 -2.47 22.06
CA GLY A 48 -7.07 -2.00 20.88
C GLY A 48 -6.31 -0.94 20.06
N ARG A 49 -5.62 0.00 20.73
CA ARG A 49 -4.80 1.01 20.06
C ARG A 49 -3.61 0.41 19.31
N LEU A 50 -2.90 -0.55 19.92
CA LEU A 50 -1.75 -1.21 19.28
C LEU A 50 -2.21 -2.05 18.08
N ASN A 51 -3.27 -2.84 18.25
CA ASN A 51 -3.83 -3.65 17.17
C ASN A 51 -4.28 -2.78 15.99
N ARG A 52 -4.88 -1.61 16.26
CA ARG A 52 -5.25 -0.65 15.22
C ARG A 52 -4.03 -0.09 14.50
N ILE A 53 -2.95 0.25 15.22
CA ILE A 53 -1.70 0.72 14.59
C ILE A 53 -1.10 -0.37 13.71
N VAL A 54 -1.00 -1.60 14.23
CA VAL A 54 -0.46 -2.75 13.48
C VAL A 54 -1.31 -3.05 12.26
N PHE A 55 -2.64 -3.06 12.39
CA PHE A 55 -3.58 -3.26 11.29
C PHE A 55 -3.45 -2.17 10.23
N ASN A 56 -3.44 -0.89 10.64
CA ASN A 56 -3.26 0.23 9.71
C ASN A 56 -1.91 0.15 8.98
N LEU A 57 -0.84 -0.21 9.69
CA LEU A 57 0.49 -0.39 9.10
C LEU A 57 0.49 -1.54 8.10
N LEU A 58 -0.14 -2.68 8.44
CA LEU A 58 -0.29 -3.82 7.54
C LEU A 58 -1.11 -3.47 6.29
N CYS A 59 -2.24 -2.79 6.43
CA CYS A 59 -3.05 -2.31 5.31
C CYS A 59 -2.29 -1.29 4.45
N LEU A 60 -1.59 -0.34 5.07
CA LEU A 60 -0.82 0.68 4.36
C LEU A 60 0.34 0.05 3.57
N THR A 61 1.04 -0.90 4.17
CA THR A 61 2.18 -1.56 3.53
C THR A 61 1.73 -2.47 2.38
N SER A 62 0.69 -3.28 2.58
CA SER A 62 0.18 -4.23 1.57
C SER A 62 -0.61 -3.54 0.44
N ILE A 63 -1.62 -2.74 0.77
CA ILE A 63 -2.59 -2.17 -0.18
C ILE A 63 -2.28 -0.71 -0.51
N GLY A 64 -1.51 -0.02 0.35
CA GLY A 64 -1.27 1.43 0.20
C GLY A 64 -2.36 2.31 0.81
N HIS A 65 -3.29 1.74 1.57
CA HIS A 65 -4.41 2.45 2.18
C HIS A 65 -4.59 2.00 3.64
N THR A 66 -5.09 2.88 4.50
CA THR A 66 -5.25 2.60 5.94
C THR A 66 -6.40 1.66 6.28
N GLY A 67 -7.18 1.19 5.30
CA GLY A 67 -8.31 0.31 5.54
C GLY A 67 -8.70 -0.56 4.34
N LEU A 68 -9.52 -1.56 4.62
CA LEU A 68 -9.94 -2.59 3.68
C LEU A 68 -11.16 -2.22 2.82
N LYS A 69 -11.86 -1.13 3.14
CA LYS A 69 -13.10 -0.71 2.46
C LYS A 69 -12.92 -0.60 0.94
N ARG A 70 -11.77 -0.08 0.49
CA ARG A 70 -11.46 0.07 -0.94
C ARG A 70 -11.29 -1.27 -1.65
N VAL A 71 -10.67 -2.25 -0.98
CA VAL A 71 -10.52 -3.61 -1.51
C VAL A 71 -11.87 -4.30 -1.57
N TRP A 72 -12.70 -4.16 -0.54
CA TRP A 72 -14.06 -4.68 -0.53
C TRP A 72 -14.91 -4.08 -1.67
N GLY A 73 -14.86 -2.75 -1.84
CA GLY A 73 -15.54 -2.07 -2.95
C GLY A 73 -15.08 -2.56 -4.31
N ALA A 74 -13.76 -2.76 -4.51
CA ALA A 74 -13.21 -3.29 -5.75
C ALA A 74 -13.69 -4.73 -6.04
N ILE A 75 -13.75 -5.60 -5.03
CA ILE A 75 -14.26 -6.97 -5.16
C ILE A 75 -15.74 -6.96 -5.57
N LYS A 76 -16.55 -6.09 -4.96
CA LYS A 76 -17.99 -6.00 -5.26
C LYS A 76 -18.29 -5.34 -6.61
N LEU A 77 -17.48 -4.36 -7.03
CA LEU A 77 -17.59 -3.79 -8.38
C LEU A 77 -17.30 -4.82 -9.48
N GLU A 78 -16.32 -5.70 -9.29
CA GLU A 78 -16.08 -6.79 -10.25
C GLU A 78 -17.27 -7.76 -10.31
N GLN A 79 -17.93 -8.05 -9.19
CA GLN A 79 -19.16 -8.86 -9.19
C GLN A 79 -20.31 -8.21 -9.98
N GLU A 80 -20.33 -6.88 -10.10
CA GLU A 80 -21.28 -6.14 -10.96
C GLU A 80 -20.82 -6.06 -12.45
N GLY A 81 -19.65 -6.60 -12.77
CA GLY A 81 -19.08 -6.65 -14.12
C GLY A 81 -18.09 -5.52 -14.45
N ASP A 82 -17.61 -4.77 -13.46
CA ASP A 82 -16.57 -3.74 -13.64
C ASP A 82 -15.20 -4.22 -13.12
N ASP A 83 -14.49 -5.01 -13.94
CA ASP A 83 -13.17 -5.58 -13.64
C ASP A 83 -12.05 -4.52 -13.55
N SER A 84 -12.31 -3.28 -13.97
CA SER A 84 -11.27 -2.26 -14.16
C SER A 84 -10.66 -1.77 -12.84
N VAL A 85 -11.44 -1.78 -11.75
CA VAL A 85 -10.99 -1.30 -10.44
C VAL A 85 -10.14 -2.36 -9.74
N TRP A 86 -10.54 -3.62 -9.83
CA TRP A 86 -9.80 -4.74 -9.25
C TRP A 86 -8.46 -4.94 -9.96
N SER A 87 -8.47 -5.06 -11.29
CA SER A 87 -7.28 -5.28 -12.09
C SER A 87 -6.24 -4.18 -11.89
N GLY A 88 -6.66 -2.91 -11.91
CA GLY A 88 -5.78 -1.77 -11.62
C GLY A 88 -5.27 -1.72 -10.18
N GLY A 89 -6.01 -2.31 -9.21
CA GLY A 89 -5.54 -2.47 -7.84
C GLY A 89 -4.41 -3.50 -7.72
N ILE A 90 -4.61 -4.67 -8.32
CA ILE A 90 -3.62 -5.77 -8.34
C ILE A 90 -2.36 -5.36 -9.12
N GLU A 91 -2.51 -4.70 -10.27
CA GLU A 91 -1.40 -4.20 -11.08
C GLU A 91 -0.48 -3.29 -10.25
N ARG A 92 -1.06 -2.31 -9.53
CA ARG A 92 -0.29 -1.42 -8.65
C ARG A 92 0.44 -2.16 -7.52
N ILE A 93 -0.15 -3.21 -6.96
CA ILE A 93 0.53 -4.01 -5.92
C ILE A 93 1.69 -4.78 -6.56
N CYS A 94 1.50 -5.37 -7.73
CA CYS A 94 2.55 -6.08 -8.47
C CYS A 94 3.70 -5.14 -8.85
N ASP A 95 3.40 -3.93 -9.34
CA ASP A 95 4.41 -2.93 -9.68
C ASP A 95 5.25 -2.52 -8.46
N ARG A 96 4.61 -2.32 -7.31
CA ARG A 96 5.31 -2.03 -6.05
C ARG A 96 6.21 -3.19 -5.64
N LEU A 97 5.75 -4.43 -5.73
CA LEU A 97 6.56 -5.61 -5.42
C LEU A 97 7.72 -5.79 -6.39
N ASN A 98 7.51 -5.54 -7.69
CA ASN A 98 8.58 -5.58 -8.71
C ASN A 98 9.65 -4.52 -8.44
N ASN A 99 9.26 -3.30 -8.09
CA ASN A 99 10.20 -2.26 -7.69
C ASN A 99 11.00 -2.66 -6.42
N MET A 100 10.34 -3.29 -5.45
CA MET A 100 11.03 -3.82 -4.26
C MET A 100 11.99 -4.96 -4.60
N LEU A 101 11.63 -5.86 -5.52
CA LEU A 101 12.50 -6.92 -6.00
C LEU A 101 13.77 -6.38 -6.66
N LEU A 102 13.64 -5.32 -7.47
CA LEU A 102 14.81 -4.65 -8.06
C LEU A 102 15.74 -4.08 -7.00
N VAL A 103 15.19 -3.35 -6.02
CA VAL A 103 15.98 -2.81 -4.90
C VAL A 103 16.64 -3.93 -4.09
N ALA A 104 15.91 -5.00 -3.79
CA ALA A 104 16.43 -6.14 -3.05
C ALA A 104 17.56 -6.84 -3.80
N GLY A 105 17.46 -7.00 -5.13
CA GLY A 105 18.52 -7.59 -5.95
C GLY A 105 19.82 -6.76 -5.93
N LEU A 106 19.71 -5.44 -5.94
CA LEU A 106 20.85 -4.53 -5.81
C LEU A 106 21.52 -4.63 -4.42
N LEU A 107 20.70 -4.64 -3.35
CA LEU A 107 21.19 -4.83 -1.99
C LEU A 107 21.82 -6.23 -1.80
N LEU A 108 21.25 -7.24 -2.43
CA LEU A 108 21.75 -8.62 -2.37
C LEU A 108 23.12 -8.73 -3.04
N THR A 109 23.28 -8.13 -4.21
CA THR A 109 24.56 -8.09 -4.92
C THR A 109 25.61 -7.31 -4.11
N THR A 110 25.22 -6.21 -3.50
CA THR A 110 26.11 -5.39 -2.66
C THR A 110 26.56 -6.15 -1.41
N SER A 111 25.64 -6.80 -0.71
CA SER A 111 25.97 -7.64 0.45
C SER A 111 26.82 -8.85 0.05
N ALA A 112 26.53 -9.50 -1.08
CA ALA A 112 27.36 -10.57 -1.62
C ALA A 112 28.79 -10.11 -1.90
N ALA A 113 28.96 -8.90 -2.48
CA ALA A 113 30.28 -8.33 -2.71
C ALA A 113 31.05 -8.13 -1.39
N PHE A 114 30.41 -7.58 -0.34
CA PHE A 114 31.06 -7.46 0.97
C PHE A 114 31.41 -8.80 1.62
N ILE A 115 30.60 -9.85 1.40
CA ILE A 115 30.87 -11.18 1.96
C ILE A 115 32.04 -11.87 1.23
N THR A 116 32.12 -11.68 -0.09
CA THR A 116 33.06 -12.44 -0.95
C THR A 116 34.38 -11.73 -1.23
N THR A 117 34.44 -10.41 -1.02
CA THR A 117 35.65 -9.62 -1.28
C THR A 117 36.40 -9.30 0.00
N THR A 118 37.73 -9.23 -0.11
CA THR A 118 38.58 -8.70 0.96
C THR A 118 38.62 -7.18 0.88
N PRO A 119 38.56 -6.45 2.01
CA PRO A 119 38.61 -4.99 2.00
C PRO A 119 39.92 -4.53 1.37
N PRO A 120 39.89 -3.57 0.43
CA PRO A 120 41.09 -3.14 -0.29
C PRO A 120 42.14 -2.52 0.65
N ARG A 121 41.69 -1.88 1.74
CA ARG A 121 42.53 -1.37 2.83
C ARG A 121 41.84 -1.59 4.16
N ALA A 122 42.39 -2.48 4.98
CA ALA A 122 41.87 -2.78 6.31
C ALA A 122 41.89 -1.57 7.25
N SER A 123 42.79 -0.60 7.03
CA SER A 123 42.87 0.64 7.83
C SER A 123 41.72 1.63 7.54
N THR A 124 41.08 1.53 6.37
CA THR A 124 40.05 2.49 5.94
C THR A 124 38.64 1.98 6.21
N VAL A 125 38.34 0.72 5.90
CA VAL A 125 37.02 0.11 6.18
C VAL A 125 37.22 -1.38 6.42
N ASN A 126 37.07 -1.82 7.68
CA ASN A 126 37.20 -3.23 8.02
C ASN A 126 35.83 -3.89 8.25
N TYR A 127 35.13 -4.23 7.17
CA TYR A 127 33.85 -4.94 7.23
C TYR A 127 34.00 -6.45 7.52
N THR A 128 35.23 -6.97 7.64
CA THR A 128 35.51 -8.38 8.01
C THR A 128 35.52 -8.60 9.51
N LEU A 129 35.42 -7.53 10.31
CA LEU A 129 35.22 -7.64 11.75
C LEU A 129 33.93 -8.40 12.04
N ARG A 130 33.95 -9.21 13.12
CA ARG A 130 32.86 -10.12 13.47
C ARG A 130 31.48 -9.44 13.55
N GLY A 131 31.42 -8.23 14.11
CA GLY A 131 30.18 -7.47 14.25
C GLY A 131 29.56 -7.07 12.89
N PRO A 132 30.25 -6.24 12.09
CA PRO A 132 29.84 -5.89 10.73
C PRO A 132 29.49 -7.12 9.88
N TYR A 133 30.33 -8.15 9.91
CA TYR A 133 30.16 -9.34 9.10
C TYR A 133 28.86 -10.11 9.42
N ILE A 134 28.52 -10.28 10.71
CA ILE A 134 27.25 -10.91 11.11
C ILE A 134 26.04 -10.08 10.64
N CYS A 135 26.13 -8.75 10.70
CA CYS A 135 25.05 -7.86 10.23
C CYS A 135 24.85 -7.98 8.71
N ILE A 136 25.95 -8.00 7.94
CA ILE A 136 25.92 -8.17 6.48
C ILE A 136 25.37 -9.54 6.10
N LEU A 137 25.78 -10.61 6.80
CA LEU A 137 25.29 -11.97 6.55
C LEU A 137 23.80 -12.11 6.89
N GLY A 138 23.36 -11.51 8.00
CA GLY A 138 21.94 -11.44 8.38
C GLY A 138 21.11 -10.69 7.34
N SER A 139 21.62 -9.56 6.84
CA SER A 139 21.01 -8.81 5.74
C SER A 139 20.89 -9.66 4.47
N PHE A 140 21.96 -10.36 4.07
CA PHE A 140 21.97 -11.25 2.91
C PHE A 140 20.90 -12.34 3.00
N GLY A 141 20.79 -13.01 4.16
CA GLY A 141 19.75 -14.02 4.39
C GLY A 141 18.32 -13.46 4.32
N LEU A 142 18.08 -12.30 4.94
CA LEU A 142 16.77 -11.63 4.88
C LEU A 142 16.41 -11.18 3.46
N LEU A 143 17.38 -10.73 2.65
CA LEU A 143 17.16 -10.35 1.26
C LEU A 143 16.74 -11.54 0.42
N ILE A 144 17.40 -12.69 0.56
CA ILE A 144 17.01 -13.93 -0.13
C ILE A 144 15.58 -14.32 0.25
N GLY A 145 15.27 -14.37 1.55
CA GLY A 145 13.91 -14.69 2.03
C GLY A 145 12.86 -13.71 1.50
N GLY A 146 13.14 -12.41 1.55
CA GLY A 146 12.27 -11.35 1.05
C GLY A 146 12.02 -11.46 -0.46
N ILE A 147 13.06 -11.73 -1.25
CA ILE A 147 12.97 -11.93 -2.71
C ILE A 147 12.12 -13.15 -3.05
N ILE A 148 12.33 -14.29 -2.37
CA ILE A 148 11.55 -15.51 -2.60
C ILE A 148 10.06 -15.25 -2.31
N VAL A 149 9.73 -14.68 -1.16
CA VAL A 149 8.34 -14.42 -0.80
C VAL A 149 7.71 -13.38 -1.73
N ALA A 150 8.39 -12.29 -2.07
CA ALA A 150 7.89 -11.30 -3.04
C ALA A 150 7.60 -11.93 -4.40
N SER A 151 8.49 -12.81 -4.89
CA SER A 151 8.30 -13.49 -6.18
C SER A 151 7.05 -14.37 -6.15
N VAL A 152 6.85 -15.13 -5.07
CA VAL A 152 5.63 -15.93 -4.88
C VAL A 152 4.39 -15.04 -4.82
N CYS A 153 4.44 -13.92 -4.09
CA CYS A 153 3.34 -12.97 -4.00
C CYS A 153 2.95 -12.43 -5.38
N VAL A 154 3.91 -12.00 -6.22
CA VAL A 154 3.63 -11.50 -7.57
C VAL A 154 2.97 -12.58 -8.43
N LEU A 155 3.46 -13.83 -8.37
CA LEU A 155 2.86 -14.95 -9.12
C LEU A 155 1.43 -15.26 -8.68
N VAL A 156 1.17 -15.26 -7.37
CA VAL A 156 -0.15 -15.53 -6.81
C VAL A 156 -1.11 -14.38 -7.12
N LEU A 157 -0.68 -13.13 -6.93
CA LEU A 157 -1.49 -11.94 -7.22
C LEU A 157 -1.84 -11.84 -8.72
N GLY A 158 -0.95 -12.27 -9.62
CA GLY A 158 -1.26 -12.33 -11.06
C GLY A 158 -2.34 -13.35 -11.43
N LYS A 159 -2.70 -14.28 -10.52
CA LYS A 159 -3.68 -15.35 -10.77
C LYS A 159 -4.94 -15.23 -9.91
N ILE A 160 -4.95 -14.34 -8.93
CA ILE A 160 -6.04 -14.24 -7.97
C ILE A 160 -7.29 -13.63 -8.61
N ARG A 161 -8.41 -14.34 -8.54
CA ARG A 161 -9.74 -13.85 -8.89
C ARG A 161 -10.40 -13.28 -7.62
N PRO A 162 -11.21 -12.22 -7.70
CA PRO A 162 -11.80 -11.63 -6.49
C PRO A 162 -12.78 -12.53 -5.78
N TYR A 163 -13.52 -13.41 -6.49
CA TYR A 163 -14.39 -14.38 -5.82
C TYR A 163 -13.61 -15.31 -4.88
N TRP A 164 -12.39 -15.70 -5.28
CA TRP A 164 -11.50 -16.53 -4.47
C TRP A 164 -10.90 -15.72 -3.33
N CYS A 165 -10.60 -14.45 -3.60
CA CYS A 165 -10.14 -13.50 -2.60
C CYS A 165 -11.17 -13.34 -1.46
N GLU A 166 -12.43 -13.12 -1.80
CA GLU A 166 -13.52 -12.98 -0.83
C GLU A 166 -13.71 -14.25 0.02
N THR A 167 -13.74 -15.42 -0.61
CA THR A 167 -14.09 -16.68 0.05
C THR A 167 -12.94 -17.30 0.84
N VAL A 168 -11.73 -17.33 0.28
CA VAL A 168 -10.58 -18.02 0.88
C VAL A 168 -9.74 -17.07 1.71
N LEU A 169 -9.32 -15.97 1.09
CA LEU A 169 -8.37 -15.01 1.67
C LEU A 169 -9.00 -14.24 2.83
N TYR A 170 -10.29 -13.94 2.70
CA TYR A 170 -11.00 -13.07 3.63
C TYR A 170 -12.26 -13.70 4.24
N GLY A 171 -12.36 -15.03 4.22
CA GLY A 171 -13.45 -15.75 4.89
C GLY A 171 -13.45 -15.57 6.42
N ASN A 172 -12.25 -15.44 7.02
CA ASN A 172 -12.05 -15.32 8.47
C ASN A 172 -11.10 -14.18 8.83
N ARG A 173 -11.24 -13.61 10.04
CA ARG A 173 -10.30 -12.59 10.58
C ARG A 173 -8.85 -13.04 10.50
N PHE A 174 -8.57 -14.28 10.88
CA PHE A 174 -7.21 -14.83 10.85
C PHE A 174 -6.60 -14.84 9.44
N ASN A 175 -7.39 -15.21 8.43
CA ASN A 175 -6.93 -15.25 7.03
C ASN A 175 -6.63 -13.84 6.50
N VAL A 176 -7.42 -12.84 6.90
CA VAL A 176 -7.17 -11.42 6.61
C VAL A 176 -5.79 -11.01 7.11
N TYR A 177 -5.52 -11.22 8.41
CA TYR A 177 -4.22 -10.87 9.00
C TYR A 177 -3.08 -11.67 8.39
N SER A 178 -3.26 -12.98 8.19
CA SER A 178 -2.24 -13.84 7.59
C SER A 178 -1.85 -13.36 6.19
N THR A 179 -2.82 -12.95 5.38
CA THR A 179 -2.55 -12.50 4.01
C THR A 179 -1.92 -11.12 4.00
N MET A 180 -2.38 -10.21 4.85
CA MET A 180 -1.76 -8.90 5.02
C MET A 180 -0.30 -9.05 5.45
N ILE A 181 -0.01 -9.93 6.41
CA ILE A 181 1.35 -10.24 6.87
C ILE A 181 2.17 -10.81 5.70
N LEU A 182 1.62 -11.75 4.93
CA LEU A 182 2.31 -12.37 3.80
C LEU A 182 2.66 -11.36 2.69
N ILE A 183 1.73 -10.46 2.35
CA ILE A 183 1.95 -9.42 1.33
C ILE A 183 2.91 -8.33 1.85
N SER A 184 2.84 -7.97 3.14
CA SER A 184 3.73 -6.97 3.74
C SER A 184 5.11 -7.51 4.10
N TYR A 185 5.27 -8.84 4.24
CA TYR A 185 6.52 -9.47 4.66
C TYR A 185 7.73 -9.06 3.83
N PRO A 186 7.69 -9.06 2.47
CA PRO A 186 8.84 -8.66 1.68
C PRO A 186 9.30 -7.23 1.97
N LEU A 187 8.36 -6.30 2.18
CA LEU A 187 8.70 -4.93 2.51
C LEU A 187 9.43 -4.85 3.86
N PHE A 188 8.94 -5.55 4.88
CA PHE A 188 9.59 -5.59 6.19
C PHE A 188 10.94 -6.30 6.14
N ALA A 189 11.04 -7.43 5.44
CA ALA A 189 12.28 -8.20 5.29
C ALA A 189 13.36 -7.39 4.57
N ILE A 190 13.03 -6.78 3.42
CA ILE A 190 13.96 -5.95 2.64
C ILE A 190 14.33 -4.69 3.42
N GLY A 191 13.37 -4.03 4.08
CA GLY A 191 13.63 -2.86 4.91
C GLY A 191 14.56 -3.17 6.09
N LEU A 192 14.30 -4.26 6.83
CA LEU A 192 15.15 -4.69 7.94
C LEU A 192 16.54 -5.11 7.44
N ALA A 193 16.63 -5.78 6.30
CA ALA A 193 17.90 -6.12 5.69
C ALA A 193 18.71 -4.89 5.29
N ALA A 194 18.06 -3.86 4.73
CA ALA A 194 18.71 -2.59 4.40
C ALA A 194 19.25 -1.90 5.67
N VAL A 195 18.49 -1.89 6.77
CA VAL A 195 18.93 -1.35 8.06
C VAL A 195 20.12 -2.13 8.62
N LEU A 196 20.09 -3.47 8.58
CA LEU A 196 21.21 -4.31 9.03
C LEU A 196 22.46 -4.10 8.16
N LEU A 197 22.30 -3.95 6.85
CA LEU A 197 23.41 -3.67 5.94
C LEU A 197 24.03 -2.31 6.23
N ALA A 198 23.19 -1.28 6.42
CA ALA A 198 23.64 0.06 6.80
C ALA A 198 24.35 0.04 8.15
N PHE A 199 23.82 -0.66 9.15
CA PHE A 199 24.45 -0.80 10.46
C PHE A 199 25.80 -1.54 10.38
N GLY A 200 25.88 -2.61 9.58
CA GLY A 200 27.13 -3.33 9.32
C GLY A 200 28.18 -2.42 8.66
N ALA A 201 27.78 -1.64 7.66
CA ALA A 201 28.67 -0.68 7.00
C ALA A 201 29.12 0.45 7.95
N LEU A 202 28.19 1.01 8.72
CA LEU A 202 28.49 2.06 9.71
C LEU A 202 29.46 1.57 10.77
N THR A 203 29.21 0.39 11.35
CA THR A 203 30.10 -0.18 12.36
C THR A 203 31.50 -0.44 11.80
N ALA A 204 31.62 -0.88 10.54
CA ALA A 204 32.90 -1.02 9.86
C ALA A 204 33.64 0.31 9.68
N VAL A 205 32.91 1.40 9.39
CA VAL A 205 33.49 2.75 9.26
C VAL A 205 33.85 3.35 10.62
N TRP A 206 33.05 3.12 11.66
CA TRP A 206 33.34 3.62 13.01
C TRP A 206 34.62 3.00 13.60
N CYS A 207 34.94 1.78 13.19
CA CYS A 207 36.20 1.13 13.54
C CYS A 207 37.39 1.58 12.69
N ALA A 208 37.19 2.41 11.66
CA ALA A 208 38.27 2.93 10.84
C ALA A 208 39.06 4.02 11.56
N GLU A 209 40.37 4.10 11.29
CA GLU A 209 41.25 5.12 11.88
C GLU A 209 41.11 6.48 11.18
N ASP A 210 40.54 6.52 9.97
CA ASP A 210 40.42 7.74 9.16
C ASP A 210 39.18 8.59 9.53
N PRO A 211 39.35 9.78 10.14
CA PRO A 211 38.24 10.64 10.54
C PRO A 211 37.46 11.22 9.34
N GLY A 212 38.08 11.30 8.15
CA GLY A 212 37.41 11.77 6.95
C GLY A 212 36.30 10.82 6.50
N VAL A 213 36.59 9.52 6.51
CA VAL A 213 35.64 8.47 6.14
C VAL A 213 34.49 8.39 7.14
N GLN A 214 34.77 8.55 8.44
CA GLN A 214 33.74 8.61 9.48
C GLN A 214 32.75 9.76 9.25
N ARG A 215 33.23 10.97 8.97
CA ARG A 215 32.36 12.14 8.70
C ARG A 215 31.54 11.95 7.43
N ALA A 216 32.15 11.41 6.36
CA ALA A 216 31.47 11.12 5.11
C ALA A 216 30.34 10.09 5.30
N ALA A 217 30.58 9.03 6.08
CA ALA A 217 29.57 8.00 6.35
C ALA A 217 28.38 8.54 7.17
N VAL A 218 28.64 9.37 8.18
CA VAL A 218 27.56 10.03 8.94
C VAL A 218 26.72 10.91 8.02
N LEU A 219 27.34 11.72 7.16
CA LEU A 219 26.64 12.56 6.21
C LEU A 219 25.79 11.74 5.22
N LEU A 220 26.35 10.62 4.72
CA LEU A 220 25.65 9.70 3.83
C LEU A 220 24.42 9.05 4.49
N LEU A 221 24.47 8.79 5.80
CA LEU A 221 23.34 8.22 6.56
C LEU A 221 22.29 9.27 6.93
N CYS A 222 22.70 10.51 7.19
CA CYS A 222 21.78 11.61 7.48
C CYS A 222 20.84 11.90 6.31
N LEU A 223 21.30 11.73 5.06
CA LEU A 223 20.51 12.00 3.85
C LEU A 223 19.22 11.14 3.75
N PRO A 224 19.27 9.79 3.80
CA PRO A 224 18.06 8.97 3.75
C PRO A 224 17.17 9.15 4.97
N ILE A 225 17.73 9.42 6.16
CA ILE A 225 16.94 9.70 7.36
C ILE A 225 16.17 11.02 7.19
N ALA A 226 16.82 12.07 6.71
CA ALA A 226 16.17 13.35 6.43
C ALA A 226 15.05 13.17 5.38
N MET A 227 15.30 12.41 4.31
CA MET A 227 14.28 12.12 3.30
C MET A 227 13.09 11.33 3.88
N ALA A 228 13.35 10.35 4.75
CA ALA A 228 12.29 9.61 5.43
C ALA A 228 11.44 10.49 6.36
N ILE A 229 12.08 11.41 7.09
CA ILE A 229 11.39 12.39 7.95
C ILE A 229 10.54 13.34 7.10
N LEU A 230 11.10 13.90 6.03
CA LEU A 230 10.35 14.78 5.11
C LEU A 230 9.15 14.05 4.51
N PHE A 231 9.33 12.80 4.07
CA PHE A 231 8.24 11.98 3.56
C PHE A 231 7.16 11.73 4.63
N ALA A 232 7.56 11.38 5.85
CA ALA A 232 6.63 11.18 6.96
C ALA A 232 5.84 12.46 7.29
N ILE A 233 6.48 13.64 7.25
CA ILE A 233 5.82 14.93 7.44
C ILE A 233 4.81 15.18 6.32
N VAL A 234 5.19 15.00 5.05
CA VAL A 234 4.29 15.19 3.90
C VAL A 234 3.07 14.26 4.00
N CYS A 235 3.29 12.99 4.35
CA CYS A 235 2.21 12.04 4.58
C CYS A 235 1.30 12.48 5.74
N ALA A 236 1.86 12.92 6.86
CA ALA A 236 1.07 13.41 7.99
C ALA A 236 0.24 14.64 7.61
N THR A 237 0.81 15.59 6.85
CA THR A 237 0.07 16.79 6.43
C THR A 237 -1.08 16.48 5.47
N HIS A 238 -0.94 15.46 4.60
CA HIS A 238 -2.03 15.03 3.73
C HIS A 238 -3.20 14.40 4.49
N THR A 239 -2.95 13.75 5.63
CA THR A 239 -4.02 13.18 6.45
C THR A 239 -4.86 14.22 7.20
N VAL A 240 -4.36 15.46 7.33
CA VAL A 240 -5.02 16.53 8.09
C VAL A 240 -5.96 17.36 7.22
N GLN A 241 -6.00 17.16 5.89
CA GLN A 241 -6.91 17.94 5.06
C GLN A 241 -8.37 17.57 5.41
N PRO A 242 -9.13 18.45 6.08
CA PRO A 242 -10.45 18.12 6.60
C PRO A 242 -11.39 17.90 5.42
N GLN A 243 -12.03 16.74 5.40
CA GLN A 243 -13.08 16.41 4.42
C GLN A 243 -14.31 17.34 4.55
N ASP A 244 -14.33 18.22 5.55
CA ASP A 244 -15.42 19.14 5.88
C ASP A 244 -15.51 20.38 4.98
N THR A 245 -14.60 20.58 4.01
CA THR A 245 -14.75 21.62 2.98
C THR A 245 -15.24 21.08 1.64
N GLN A 246 -16.06 20.02 1.66
CA GLN A 246 -16.99 19.81 0.56
C GLN A 246 -18.09 20.88 0.69
N SER A 247 -17.77 22.05 0.18
CA SER A 247 -18.57 23.27 0.20
C SER A 247 -20.04 22.96 -0.16
N PRO A 248 -21.04 23.40 0.63
CA PRO A 248 -22.47 23.23 0.34
C PRO A 248 -22.95 23.95 -0.94
N VAL A 249 -22.04 24.61 -1.67
CA VAL A 249 -22.31 25.52 -2.79
C VAL A 249 -23.00 24.85 -4.00
N CYS A 250 -23.04 23.51 -4.10
CA CYS A 250 -23.77 22.83 -5.18
C CYS A 250 -25.11 22.17 -4.75
N ARG A 251 -25.55 22.27 -3.49
CA ARG A 251 -26.87 21.76 -3.10
C ARG A 251 -28.00 22.75 -3.36
N ASP A 252 -27.70 24.05 -3.39
CA ASP A 252 -28.72 25.10 -3.58
C ASP A 252 -29.04 25.43 -5.05
N GLN A 253 -28.14 25.16 -6.01
CA GLN A 253 -28.44 25.43 -7.43
C GLN A 253 -29.36 24.39 -8.09
N VAL A 254 -29.44 23.16 -7.57
CA VAL A 254 -30.36 22.14 -8.08
C VAL A 254 -31.79 22.39 -7.57
N SER A 255 -31.95 23.04 -6.42
CA SER A 255 -33.27 23.34 -5.85
C SER A 255 -33.94 24.55 -6.53
N THR A 256 -33.16 25.54 -7.01
CA THR A 256 -33.73 26.71 -7.70
C THR A 256 -34.15 26.44 -9.14
N THR A 257 -33.47 25.54 -9.85
CA THR A 257 -33.85 25.16 -11.24
C THR A 257 -35.09 24.26 -11.31
N CYS A 258 -35.48 23.60 -10.21
CA CYS A 258 -36.76 22.88 -10.14
C CYS A 258 -37.96 23.76 -9.77
N ARG A 259 -37.76 24.94 -9.16
CA ARG A 259 -38.88 25.88 -8.91
C ARG A 259 -39.28 26.66 -10.15
N LEU A 260 -38.32 27.09 -10.98
CA LEU A 260 -38.64 27.90 -12.17
C LEU A 260 -39.36 27.13 -13.28
N ARG A 261 -39.35 25.79 -13.28
CA ARG A 261 -40.06 24.99 -14.29
C ARG A 261 -41.52 24.67 -13.92
N LYS A 262 -41.93 24.92 -12.69
CA LYS A 262 -43.32 24.66 -12.26
C LYS A 262 -44.27 25.82 -12.59
N ASP A 263 -43.71 26.99 -12.92
CA ASP A 263 -44.48 28.19 -13.24
C ASP A 263 -44.70 28.38 -14.75
N GLU A 264 -44.00 27.63 -15.62
CA GLU A 264 -44.22 27.65 -17.08
C GLU A 264 -45.30 26.66 -17.58
N SER A 265 -45.90 25.85 -16.70
CA SER A 265 -46.97 24.91 -17.08
C SER A 265 -48.37 25.40 -16.70
N LEU A 266 -48.52 26.68 -16.36
CA LEU A 266 -49.78 27.31 -15.96
C LEU A 266 -50.13 28.56 -16.80
N ALA A 267 -49.43 28.77 -17.92
CA ALA A 267 -49.78 29.72 -18.98
C ALA A 267 -50.08 28.94 -20.27
#